data_AF-A0A1G7IVV1-F1
#
_entry.id   AF-A0A1G7IVV1-F1
#
_cell.length_a   1.000
_cell.length_b   1.000
_cell.length_c   1.000
_cell.angle_alpha   90.00
_cell.angle_beta   90.00
_cell.angle_gamma   90.00
#
_symmetry.space_group_name_H-M   'P 1'
#
loop_
_entity.id
_entity.type
_entity.pdbx_description
1 polymer ?
#
loop_
_entity_poly.entity_id
_entity_poly.type
_entity_poly.pdbx_seq_one_letter_code
_entity_poly.pdbx_strand_id
1 'polypeptide(L)'
;MHVNVSFDYAVLRVVPRVEREEFVNAGVILYSQELRYLACCIGLDFERLRALAPDVDTEAIKQHLNAVVQVCLGAPEGGPMAKLSQRERFHWLTAPRSTMLQTSSIRTGICSREGMSHDALDQRLFEIASTVLVRGISSQRSIFRSSTEKPTS
;
A
#
# COMPACT_ATOMS: atom_id res chain seq x y z
N MET A 1 -26.81 -8.59 17.36
CA MET A 1 -26.62 -8.60 15.90
C MET A 1 -25.29 -7.92 15.64
N HIS A 2 -24.24 -8.69 15.29
CA HIS A 2 -22.93 -8.11 14.98
C HIS A 2 -23.01 -7.32 13.68
N VAL A 3 -22.92 -5.99 13.78
CA VAL A 3 -22.80 -5.14 12.60
C VAL A 3 -21.34 -5.19 12.17
N ASN A 4 -21.10 -5.93 11.09
CA ASN A 4 -19.79 -6.03 10.47
C ASN A 4 -19.76 -5.12 9.25
N VAL A 5 -18.59 -4.53 8.98
CA VAL A 5 -18.34 -3.66 7.83
C VAL A 5 -17.27 -4.29 6.97
N SER A 6 -17.54 -4.36 5.66
CA SER A 6 -16.57 -4.82 4.68
C SER A 6 -15.66 -3.68 4.21
N PHE A 7 -14.41 -4.02 3.93
CA PHE A 7 -13.46 -3.10 3.32
C PHE A 7 -12.52 -3.86 2.37
N ASP A 8 -12.14 -3.20 1.29
CA ASP A 8 -11.15 -3.69 0.35
C ASP A 8 -9.82 -2.98 0.59
N TYR A 9 -8.72 -3.70 0.43
CA TYR A 9 -7.40 -3.11 0.54
C TYR A 9 -6.41 -3.73 -0.47
N ALA A 10 -5.45 -2.93 -0.88
CA ALA A 10 -4.33 -3.35 -1.71
C ALA A 10 -3.03 -2.79 -1.14
N VAL A 11 -1.98 -3.61 -1.15
CA VAL A 11 -0.64 -3.20 -0.70
C VAL A 11 0.07 -2.52 -1.86
N LEU A 12 0.52 -1.29 -1.65
CA LEU A 12 1.37 -0.56 -2.59
C LEU A 12 2.82 -1.04 -2.44
N ARG A 13 3.46 -1.31 -3.56
CA ARG A 13 4.80 -1.90 -3.66
C ARG A 13 5.66 -1.06 -4.59
N VAL A 14 6.91 -0.88 -4.19
CA VAL A 14 7.96 -0.33 -5.06
C VAL A 14 8.77 -1.50 -5.61
N VAL A 15 8.82 -1.60 -6.93
CA VAL A 15 9.58 -2.58 -7.70
C VAL A 15 10.72 -1.82 -8.41
N PRO A 16 11.90 -1.69 -7.79
CA PRO A 16 12.97 -0.86 -8.35
C PRO A 16 13.54 -1.43 -9.65
N ARG A 17 13.50 -2.76 -9.83
CA ARG A 17 13.90 -3.45 -11.07
C ARG A 17 12.85 -4.52 -11.38
N VAL A 18 12.08 -4.29 -12.45
CA VAL A 18 10.94 -5.13 -12.80
C VAL A 18 11.38 -6.53 -13.20
N GLU A 19 12.57 -6.67 -13.80
CA GLU A 19 13.12 -7.94 -14.29
C GLU A 19 13.48 -8.92 -13.16
N ARG A 20 13.71 -8.41 -11.95
CA ARG A 20 14.09 -9.24 -10.78
C ARG A 20 12.89 -9.63 -9.93
N GLU A 21 11.72 -9.08 -10.22
CA GLU A 21 10.48 -9.26 -9.44
C GLU A 21 10.63 -8.96 -7.93
N GLU A 22 11.68 -8.23 -7.54
CA GLU A 22 11.95 -7.82 -6.17
C GLU A 22 11.14 -6.58 -5.83
N PHE A 23 10.51 -6.57 -4.66
CA PHE A 23 9.69 -5.43 -4.24
C PHE A 23 9.82 -5.10 -2.75
N VAL A 24 9.65 -3.82 -2.42
CA VAL A 24 9.51 -3.32 -1.05
C VAL A 24 8.07 -2.84 -0.87
N ASN A 25 7.41 -3.25 0.21
CA ASN A 25 6.11 -2.70 0.53
C ASN A 25 6.27 -1.21 0.90
N ALA A 26 5.52 -0.35 0.22
CA ALA A 26 5.62 1.10 0.34
C ALA A 26 4.36 1.71 0.95
N GLY A 27 3.25 0.98 0.99
CA GLY A 27 2.00 1.50 1.50
C GLY A 27 0.86 0.50 1.48
N VAL A 28 -0.30 0.94 1.94
CA VAL A 28 -1.57 0.26 1.75
C VAL A 28 -2.64 1.29 1.42
N ILE A 29 -3.54 0.92 0.51
CA ILE A 29 -4.73 1.69 0.16
C ILE A 29 -5.92 0.88 0.62
N LEU A 30 -6.85 1.51 1.33
CA LEU A 30 -8.04 0.90 1.91
C LEU A 30 -9.28 1.67 1.49
N TYR A 31 -10.32 0.94 1.10
CA TYR A 31 -11.60 1.47 0.67
C TYR A 31 -12.75 0.73 1.36
N SER A 32 -13.76 1.45 1.84
CA SER A 32 -15.02 0.87 2.28
C SER A 32 -16.18 1.66 1.71
N GLN A 33 -17.03 0.99 0.92
CA GLN A 33 -18.23 1.61 0.37
C GLN A 33 -19.23 1.97 1.47
N GLU A 34 -19.43 1.06 2.42
CA GLU A 34 -20.40 1.21 3.52
C GLU A 34 -20.10 2.43 4.39
N LEU A 35 -18.80 2.73 4.58
CA LEU A 35 -18.35 3.87 5.36
C LEU A 35 -18.09 5.13 4.53
N ARG A 36 -18.15 5.05 3.20
CA ARG A 36 -17.69 6.12 2.29
C ARG A 36 -16.27 6.56 2.65
N TYR A 37 -15.42 5.57 2.88
CA TYR A 37 -14.06 5.75 3.39
C TYR A 37 -13.05 5.34 2.32
N LEU A 38 -12.04 6.19 2.10
CA LEU A 38 -10.89 5.91 1.26
C LEU A 38 -9.67 6.52 1.95
N ALA A 39 -8.70 5.69 2.29
CA ALA A 39 -7.46 6.14 2.90
C ALA A 39 -6.27 5.38 2.33
N CYS A 40 -5.10 6.01 2.41
CA CYS A 40 -3.84 5.35 2.16
C CYS A 40 -2.85 5.66 3.28
N CYS A 41 -2.03 4.68 3.61
CA CYS A 41 -0.91 4.83 4.53
C CYS A 41 0.35 4.50 3.75
N ILE A 42 1.30 5.43 3.70
CA ILE A 42 2.59 5.27 3.02
C ILE A 42 3.68 5.11 4.08
N GLY A 43 4.50 4.09 3.92
CA GLY A 43 5.66 3.83 4.75
C GLY A 43 6.65 2.98 3.96
N LEU A 44 7.71 3.62 3.46
CA LEU A 44 8.74 3.00 2.64
C LEU A 44 10.08 3.08 3.36
N ASP A 45 10.74 1.93 3.49
CA ASP A 45 12.12 1.83 3.97
C ASP A 45 13.10 2.12 2.82
N PHE A 46 13.59 3.36 2.74
CA PHE A 46 14.51 3.80 1.68
C PHE A 46 15.89 3.17 1.78
N GLU A 47 16.35 2.81 2.99
CA GLU A 47 17.63 2.12 3.17
C GLU A 47 17.55 0.72 2.56
N ARG A 48 16.45 0.01 2.83
CA ARG A 48 16.18 -1.29 2.24
C ARG A 48 16.04 -1.21 0.72
N LEU A 49 15.36 -0.19 0.22
CA LEU A 49 15.21 0.01 -1.22
C LEU A 49 16.57 0.23 -1.90
N ARG A 50 17.45 1.07 -1.32
CA ARG A 50 18.81 1.29 -1.81
C ARG A 50 19.67 0.03 -1.72
N ALA A 51 19.45 -0.85 -0.74
CA ALA A 51 20.13 -2.13 -0.66
C ALA A 51 19.75 -3.08 -1.83
N LEU A 52 18.50 -3.01 -2.32
CA LEU A 52 18.06 -3.80 -3.49
C LEU A 52 18.50 -3.17 -4.82
N ALA A 53 18.46 -1.85 -4.92
CA ALA A 53 18.84 -1.10 -6.10
C ALA A 53 19.56 0.20 -5.69
N PRO A 54 20.90 0.20 -5.66
CA PRO A 54 21.68 1.36 -5.21
C PRO A 54 21.50 2.61 -6.07
N ASP A 55 21.14 2.43 -7.34
CA ASP A 55 20.94 3.46 -8.36
C ASP A 55 19.50 3.98 -8.42
N VAL A 56 18.62 3.55 -7.51
CA VAL A 56 17.22 3.93 -7.51
C VAL A 56 17.02 5.41 -7.20
N ASP A 57 16.22 6.10 -8.02
CA ASP A 57 15.84 7.49 -7.77
C ASP A 57 14.78 7.57 -6.65
N THR A 58 15.25 7.73 -5.42
CA THR A 58 14.36 7.83 -4.25
C THR A 58 13.49 9.08 -4.26
N GLU A 59 13.92 10.17 -4.90
CA GLU A 59 13.14 11.41 -4.97
C GLU A 59 11.99 11.27 -5.96
N ALA A 60 12.26 10.69 -7.13
CA ALA A 60 11.19 10.31 -8.05
C ALA A 60 10.16 9.40 -7.36
N ILE A 61 10.60 8.39 -6.61
CA ILE A 61 9.67 7.49 -5.89
C ILE A 61 8.83 8.25 -4.86
N LYS A 62 9.44 9.15 -4.08
CA LYS A 62 8.68 10.00 -3.14
C LYS A 62 7.62 10.83 -3.85
N GLN A 63 7.94 11.42 -4.99
CA GLN A 63 6.99 12.20 -5.78
C GLN A 63 5.81 11.34 -6.27
N HIS A 64 6.10 10.14 -6.78
CA HIS A 64 5.05 9.22 -7.23
C HIS A 64 4.18 8.73 -6.06
N LEU A 65 4.77 8.41 -4.91
CA LEU A 65 4.04 8.05 -3.69
C LEU A 65 3.16 9.21 -3.20
N ASN A 66 3.68 10.44 -3.23
CA ASN A 66 2.89 11.63 -2.89
C ASN A 66 1.72 11.80 -3.86
N ALA A 67 1.90 11.63 -5.17
CA ALA A 67 0.81 11.68 -6.14
C ALA A 67 -0.29 10.65 -5.83
N VAL A 68 0.08 9.43 -5.40
CA VAL A 68 -0.88 8.43 -4.91
C VAL A 68 -1.67 8.95 -3.71
N VAL A 69 -0.99 9.57 -2.73
CA VAL A 69 -1.65 10.20 -1.56
C VAL A 69 -2.61 11.29 -1.99
N GLN A 70 -2.19 12.20 -2.88
CA GLN A 70 -3.05 13.29 -3.35
C GLN A 70 -4.30 12.79 -4.07
N VAL A 71 -4.16 11.77 -4.93
CA VAL A 71 -5.32 11.12 -5.56
C VAL A 71 -6.21 10.46 -4.49
N CYS A 72 -5.63 9.75 -3.53
CA CYS A 72 -6.40 9.12 -2.45
C CYS A 72 -7.20 10.14 -1.61
N LEU A 73 -6.60 11.29 -1.30
CA LEU A 73 -7.27 12.37 -0.55
C LEU A 73 -8.30 13.11 -1.40
N GLY A 74 -8.14 13.10 -2.72
CA GLY A 74 -9.01 13.87 -3.64
C GLY A 74 -8.57 15.33 -3.69
N ALA A 75 -7.30 15.57 -3.38
CA ALA A 75 -6.71 16.88 -3.35
C ALA A 75 -6.48 17.41 -4.78
N PRO A 76 -6.60 18.72 -5.04
CA PRO A 76 -6.37 19.32 -6.35
C PRO A 76 -5.04 18.92 -7.00
N GLU A 77 -4.01 18.70 -6.18
CA GLU A 77 -2.65 18.30 -6.54
C GLU A 77 -2.58 16.89 -7.14
N GLY A 78 -3.59 16.04 -6.91
CA GLY A 78 -3.71 14.72 -7.52
C GLY A 78 -4.23 14.76 -8.96
N GLY A 79 -4.46 15.96 -9.52
CA GLY A 79 -4.84 16.15 -10.90
C GLY A 79 -6.25 15.63 -11.24
N PRO A 80 -6.51 15.28 -12.50
CA PRO A 80 -7.86 14.86 -12.93
C PRO A 80 -8.39 13.64 -12.18
N MET A 81 -7.51 12.72 -11.77
CA MET A 81 -7.91 11.49 -11.10
C MET A 81 -8.42 11.75 -9.68
N ALA A 82 -7.95 12.81 -9.02
CA ALA A 82 -8.44 13.21 -7.71
C ALA A 82 -9.92 13.65 -7.71
N LYS A 83 -10.45 14.05 -8.88
CA LYS A 83 -11.86 14.48 -9.05
C LYS A 83 -12.85 13.32 -9.18
N LEU A 84 -12.35 12.10 -9.36
CA LEU A 84 -13.19 10.91 -9.48
C LEU A 84 -13.85 10.56 -8.12
N SER A 85 -14.91 9.76 -8.15
CA SER A 85 -15.51 9.21 -6.93
C SER A 85 -14.50 8.36 -6.15
N GLN A 86 -14.69 8.19 -4.84
CA GLN A 86 -13.78 7.37 -4.01
C GLN A 86 -13.57 5.96 -4.58
N ARG A 87 -14.64 5.34 -5.11
CA ARG A 87 -14.59 4.03 -5.75
C ARG A 87 -13.70 4.03 -7.00
N GLU A 88 -13.92 4.99 -7.89
CA GLU A 88 -13.13 5.12 -9.12
C GLU A 88 -11.66 5.41 -8.80
N ARG A 89 -11.40 6.24 -7.78
CA ARG A 89 -10.04 6.51 -7.30
C ARG A 89 -9.38 5.27 -6.74
N PHE A 90 -10.10 4.48 -5.93
CA PHE A 90 -9.59 3.20 -5.43
C PHE A 90 -9.22 2.28 -6.60
N HIS A 91 -10.13 2.03 -7.53
CA HIS A 91 -9.85 1.16 -8.67
C HIS A 91 -8.73 1.67 -9.56
N TRP A 92 -8.64 2.99 -9.79
CA TRP A 92 -7.54 3.60 -10.54
C TRP A 92 -6.20 3.43 -9.81
N LEU A 93 -6.17 3.62 -8.49
CA LEU A 93 -4.98 3.44 -7.66
C LEU A 93 -4.54 1.98 -7.61
N THR A 94 -5.47 1.02 -7.63
CA THR A 94 -5.19 -0.41 -7.58
C THR A 94 -5.01 -1.07 -8.95
N ALA A 95 -5.31 -0.37 -10.04
CA ALA A 95 -5.18 -0.90 -11.39
C ALA A 95 -3.72 -1.33 -11.67
N PRO A 96 -3.49 -2.47 -12.35
CA PRO A 96 -2.14 -2.89 -12.74
C PRO A 96 -1.44 -1.81 -13.57
N ARG A 97 -0.18 -1.53 -13.25
CA ARG A 97 0.67 -0.59 -14.00
C ARG A 97 2.03 -1.23 -14.22
N SER A 98 2.55 -1.11 -15.44
CA SER A 98 3.93 -1.52 -15.77
C SER A 98 4.92 -0.42 -15.36
N THR A 99 4.90 -0.02 -14.09
CA THR A 99 5.78 1.00 -13.53
C THR A 99 6.44 0.49 -12.26
N MET A 100 7.39 1.27 -11.72
CA MET A 100 8.03 0.96 -10.44
C MET A 100 7.04 0.94 -9.26
N LEU A 101 5.86 1.55 -9.38
CA LEU A 101 4.81 1.44 -8.39
C LEU A 101 3.77 0.41 -8.84
N GLN A 102 3.68 -0.68 -8.08
CA GLN A 102 2.74 -1.76 -8.31
C GLN A 102 1.84 -1.94 -7.09
N THR A 103 0.75 -2.64 -7.29
CA THR A 103 -0.20 -2.99 -6.23
C THR A 103 -0.33 -4.50 -6.12
N SER A 104 -0.57 -5.00 -4.92
CA SER A 104 -1.01 -6.39 -4.76
C SER A 104 -2.43 -6.57 -5.32
N SER A 105 -2.83 -7.82 -5.53
CA SER A 105 -4.25 -8.15 -5.67
C SER A 105 -5.07 -7.52 -4.54
N ILE A 106 -6.26 -7.05 -4.90
CA ILE A 106 -7.23 -6.52 -3.93
C ILE A 106 -7.65 -7.67 -3.02
N ARG A 107 -7.65 -7.39 -1.72
CA ARG A 107 -8.13 -8.31 -0.69
C ARG A 107 -9.28 -7.65 0.07
N THR A 108 -10.25 -8.46 0.50
CA THR A 108 -11.38 -8.00 1.29
C THR A 108 -11.18 -8.41 2.76
N GLY A 109 -11.41 -7.47 3.65
CA GLY A 109 -11.43 -7.67 5.10
C GLY A 109 -12.79 -7.33 5.70
N ILE A 110 -12.99 -7.75 6.94
CA ILE A 110 -14.20 -7.46 7.71
C ILE A 110 -13.77 -6.87 9.05
N CYS A 111 -14.38 -5.76 9.45
CA CYS A 111 -14.21 -5.15 10.76
C CYS A 111 -15.54 -5.15 11.50
N SER A 112 -15.55 -5.59 12.76
CA SER A 112 -16.73 -5.46 13.61
C SER A 112 -16.89 -4.01 14.05
N ARG A 113 -18.10 -3.47 13.87
CA ARG A 113 -18.46 -2.08 14.17
C ARG A 113 -19.17 -1.93 15.52
N GLU A 114 -19.52 -3.02 16.19
CA GLU A 114 -20.36 -2.99 17.39
C GLU A 114 -19.90 -1.96 18.42
N GLY A 115 -20.78 -1.00 18.72
CA GLY A 115 -20.54 0.06 19.69
C GLY A 115 -19.51 1.12 19.29
N MET A 116 -18.92 1.06 18.08
CA MET A 116 -17.93 2.03 17.63
C MET A 116 -18.58 3.27 16.99
N SER A 117 -18.10 4.45 17.38
CA SER A 117 -18.34 5.68 16.63
C SER A 117 -17.66 5.62 15.25
N HIS A 118 -18.02 6.55 14.36
CA HIS A 118 -17.38 6.65 13.04
C HIS A 118 -15.86 6.88 13.18
N ASP A 119 -15.46 7.83 14.04
CA ASP A 119 -14.05 8.15 14.29
C ASP A 119 -13.25 6.96 14.86
N ALA A 120 -13.87 6.18 15.76
CA ALA A 120 -13.23 4.99 16.32
C ALA A 120 -13.04 3.89 15.27
N LEU A 121 -13.98 3.77 14.34
CA LEU A 121 -13.89 2.82 13.24
C LEU A 121 -12.83 3.25 12.21
N ASP A 122 -12.74 4.55 11.90
CA ASP A 122 -11.70 5.10 11.03
C ASP A 122 -10.31 4.87 11.62
N GLN A 123 -10.14 5.16 12.92
CA GLN A 123 -8.90 4.87 13.64
C GLN A 123 -8.57 3.37 13.60
N ARG A 124 -9.57 2.50 13.78
CA ARG A 124 -9.39 1.05 13.71
C ARG A 124 -8.97 0.58 12.33
N LEU A 125 -9.56 1.11 11.26
CA LEU A 125 -9.17 0.81 9.89
C LEU A 125 -7.75 1.31 9.59
N PHE A 126 -7.38 2.47 10.13
CA PHE A 126 -6.01 2.99 10.04
C PHE A 126 -5.00 2.10 10.79
N GLU A 127 -5.35 1.58 11.97
CA GLU A 127 -4.53 0.60 12.70
C GLU A 127 -4.35 -0.70 11.92
N ILE A 128 -5.42 -1.20 11.29
CA ILE A 128 -5.37 -2.40 10.44
C ILE A 128 -4.44 -2.14 9.25
N ALA A 129 -4.60 -0.99 8.58
CA ALA A 129 -3.73 -0.57 7.48
C ALA A 129 -2.25 -0.52 7.91
N SER A 130 -1.97 0.13 9.04
CA SER A 130 -0.62 0.23 9.61
C SER A 130 -0.05 -1.15 9.97
N THR A 131 -0.87 -2.04 10.54
CA THR A 131 -0.46 -3.41 10.88
C THR A 131 -0.13 -4.23 9.64
N VAL A 132 -0.93 -4.11 8.57
CA VAL A 132 -0.66 -4.76 7.28
C VAL A 132 0.66 -4.26 6.70
N LEU A 133 0.94 -2.96 6.79
CA LEU A 133 2.20 -2.36 6.36
C LEU A 133 3.38 -2.89 7.18
N VAL A 134 3.31 -2.83 8.51
CA VAL A 134 4.39 -3.27 9.42
C VAL A 134 4.66 -4.78 9.28
N ARG A 135 3.62 -5.60 9.20
CA ARG A 135 3.76 -7.05 8.94
C ARG A 135 4.32 -7.30 7.55
N GLY A 136 3.94 -6.50 6.56
CA GLY A 136 4.53 -6.54 5.23
C GLY A 136 6.03 -6.23 5.25
N ILE A 137 6.45 -5.18 5.93
CA ILE A 137 7.87 -4.79 6.06
C ILE A 137 8.66 -5.83 6.88
N SER A 138 8.08 -6.32 7.98
CA SER A 138 8.72 -7.27 8.89
C SER A 138 8.80 -8.69 8.32
N SER A 139 7.75 -9.16 7.64
CA SER A 139 7.75 -10.46 6.94
C SER A 139 8.82 -10.50 5.86
N GLN A 140 9.02 -9.38 5.15
CA GLN A 140 10.11 -9.26 4.20
C GLN A 140 11.51 -9.35 4.87
N ARG A 141 11.68 -9.07 6.18
CA ARG A 141 12.97 -9.30 6.86
C ARG A 141 13.31 -10.79 7.00
N SER A 142 12.32 -11.68 7.02
CA SER A 142 12.54 -13.13 7.21
C SER A 142 12.86 -13.90 5.94
N ILE A 143 12.67 -13.31 4.75
CA ILE A 143 12.87 -14.00 3.47
C ILE A 143 14.36 -14.03 3.05
N PHE A 144 15.22 -13.24 3.68
CA PHE A 144 16.68 -13.36 3.54
C PHE A 144 17.27 -14.31 4.61
N ARG A 145 17.05 -15.61 4.45
CA ARG A 145 17.99 -16.62 5.00
C ARG A 145 18.82 -17.18 3.86
N SER A 146 20.07 -16.71 3.83
CA SER A 146 21.28 -17.29 3.22
C SER A 146 21.08 -18.46 2.24
N SER A 147 21.23 -18.17 0.96
CA SER A 147 21.76 -19.12 -0.03
C SER A 147 22.89 -18.45 -0.80
N THR A 148 23.99 -18.19 -0.10
CA THR A 148 25.30 -17.97 -0.71
C THR A 148 26.34 -18.72 0.11
N GLU A 149 26.59 -19.96 -0.25
CA GLU A 149 27.94 -20.40 -0.55
C GLU A 149 27.85 -21.58 -1.53
N LYS A 150 28.51 -21.38 -2.67
CA LYS A 150 28.53 -22.23 -3.85
C LYS A 150 29.96 -22.82 -3.97
N PRO A 151 30.24 -23.63 -4.99
CA PRO A 151 30.86 -24.95 -4.94
C PRO A 151 32.40 -24.95 -4.86
N THR A 152 32.99 -26.09 -4.47
CA THR A 152 34.37 -26.59 -4.73
C THR A 152 34.45 -27.91 -3.94
N SER A 153 34.87 -29.08 -4.42
CA SER A 153 35.52 -29.56 -5.64
C SER A 153 35.06 -31.00 -5.88
#